data_AF-A0A7Y0L4H0-F1
#
_entry.id   AF-A0A7Y0L4H0-F1
#
_cell.length_a   1.000
_cell.length_b   1.000
_cell.length_c   1.000
_cell.angle_alpha   90.00
_cell.angle_beta   90.00
_cell.angle_gamma   90.00
#
_symmetry.space_group_name_H-M   'P 1'
#
loop_
_entity.id
_entity.type
_entity.pdbx_description
1 polymer ?
#
loop_
_entity_poly.entity_id
_entity_poly.type
_entity_poly.pdbx_seq_one_letter_code
_entity_poly.pdbx_strand_id
1 'polypeptide(L)' 'MSLSPDLAQTLNSPIVDGAQKQAELRAAEKSNTRYLKDGDVIVARIAQEDGGISLGEQRTPVIASP' A
#
# COMPACT_ATOMS: atom_id res chain seq x y z
N MET A 1 6.71 -9.52 1.89
CA MET A 1 6.56 -8.77 0.62
C MET A 1 7.39 -9.52 -0.40
N SER A 2 6.76 -10.23 -1.33
CA SER A 2 7.50 -11.04 -2.31
C SER A 2 7.54 -10.27 -3.61
N LEU A 3 8.64 -9.54 -3.83
CA LEU A 3 8.92 -8.96 -5.14
C LEU A 3 9.08 -10.11 -6.14
N SER A 4 8.66 -9.92 -7.38
CA SER A 4 9.04 -10.87 -8.43
C SER A 4 10.57 -10.90 -8.52
N PRO A 5 11.18 -12.06 -8.82
CA PRO A 5 12.63 -12.17 -8.95
C PRO A 5 13.22 -11.14 -9.92
N ASP A 6 12.51 -10.89 -11.02
CA ASP A 6 12.91 -9.95 -12.06
C ASP A 6 12.93 -8.50 -11.54
N LEU A 7 11.89 -8.07 -10.82
CA LEU A 7 11.82 -6.72 -10.26
C LEU A 7 12.90 -6.52 -9.18
N ALA A 8 13.12 -7.53 -8.33
CA ALA A 8 14.17 -7.48 -7.33
C ALA A 8 15.56 -7.34 -7.98
N GLN A 9 15.78 -7.98 -9.13
CA GLN A 9 17.03 -7.87 -9.88
C GLN A 9 17.18 -6.47 -10.50
N THR A 10 16.12 -5.89 -11.07
CA THR A 10 16.18 -4.52 -11.62
C THR A 10 16.45 -3.46 -10.55
N LEU A 11 15.81 -3.58 -9.38
CA LEU A 11 16.01 -2.65 -8.26
C LEU A 11 17.42 -2.74 -7.67
N ASN A 12 18.01 -3.94 -7.63
CA ASN A 12 19.37 -4.14 -7.15
C ASN A 12 20.46 -3.88 -8.21
N SER A 13 20.08 -3.68 -9.48
CA SER A 13 21.04 -3.42 -10.54
C SER A 13 21.67 -2.03 -10.39
N PRO A 14 23.01 -1.89 -10.32
CA PRO A 14 23.67 -0.59 -10.26
C PRO A 14 23.65 0.16 -11.61
N ILE A 15 23.23 -0.50 -12.69
CA ILE A 15 23.21 0.06 -14.05
C ILE A 15 21.94 0.89 -14.30
N VAL A 16 20.87 0.58 -13.56
CA VAL A 16 19.57 1.24 -13.72
C VAL A 16 19.55 2.52 -12.89
N ASP A 17 19.15 3.63 -13.51
CA ASP A 17 19.03 4.91 -12.83
C ASP A 17 17.95 4.89 -11.73
N GLY A 18 18.13 5.72 -10.71
CA GLY A 18 17.23 5.81 -9.56
C GLY A 18 15.80 6.19 -9.95
N ALA A 19 15.63 7.07 -10.94
CA ALA A 19 14.30 7.44 -11.44
C ALA A 19 13.57 6.25 -12.09
N GLN A 20 14.31 5.45 -12.85
CA GLN A 20 13.76 4.26 -13.51
C GLN A 20 13.39 3.17 -12.50
N LYS A 21 14.21 2.96 -11.47
CA LYS A 21 13.88 2.05 -10.36
C LYS A 21 12.60 2.45 -9.62
N GLN A 22 12.43 3.75 -9.36
CA GLN A 22 11.20 4.24 -8.72
C GLN A 22 9.97 4.02 -9.60
N ALA A 23 10.08 4.26 -10.92
CA ALA A 23 9.00 4.04 -11.86
C ALA A 23 8.56 2.55 -11.89
N GLU A 24 9.51 1.63 -11.95
CA GLU A 24 9.22 0.18 -11.93
C GLU A 24 8.62 -0.29 -10.60
N LEU A 25 9.14 0.20 -9.48
CA LEU A 25 8.58 -0.12 -8.16
C LEU A 25 7.12 0.36 -8.04
N ARG A 26 6.84 1.62 -8.44
CA ARG A 26 5.47 2.16 -8.41
C ARG A 26 4.52 1.41 -9.34
N ALA A 27 5.00 1.00 -10.52
CA ALA A 27 4.20 0.19 -11.44
C ALA A 27 3.83 -1.16 -10.82
N ALA A 28 4.78 -1.81 -10.14
CA ALA A 28 4.53 -3.05 -9.42
C ALA A 28 3.56 -2.86 -8.25
N GLU A 29 3.71 -1.79 -7.46
CA GLU A 29 2.79 -1.44 -6.38
C GLU A 29 1.36 -1.19 -6.89
N LYS A 30 1.20 -0.49 -8.02
CA LYS A 30 -0.10 -0.25 -8.64
C LYS A 30 -0.83 -1.53 -9.03
N SER A 31 -0.08 -2.57 -9.42
CA SER A 31 -0.63 -3.88 -9.77
C SER A 31 -0.93 -4.77 -8.55
N ASN A 32 -0.38 -4.43 -7.38
CA ASN A 32 -0.52 -5.24 -6.18
C ASN A 32 -1.88 -4.99 -5.52
N THR A 33 -2.74 -6.01 -5.51
CA THR A 33 -4.09 -5.94 -4.94
C THR A 33 -4.11 -5.77 -3.42
N ARG A 34 -2.97 -5.91 -2.73
CA ARG A 34 -2.85 -5.67 -1.29
C ARG A 34 -2.63 -4.20 -0.93
N TYR A 35 -2.33 -3.35 -1.91
CA TYR A 35 -2.21 -1.92 -1.67
C TYR A 35 -3.57 -1.24 -1.80
N LEU A 36 -3.78 -0.25 -0.93
CA LEU A 36 -4.95 0.61 -0.97
C LEU A 36 -4.92 1.43 -2.26
N LYS A 37 -6.06 1.46 -2.93
CA LYS A 37 -6.29 2.19 -4.18
C LYS A 37 -7.11 3.44 -3.89
N ASP A 38 -7.07 4.37 -4.84
CA ASP A 38 -7.95 5.52 -4.81
C ASP A 38 -9.42 5.07 -4.74
N GLY A 39 -10.17 5.66 -3.81
CA GLY A 39 -11.56 5.29 -3.54
C GLY A 39 -11.76 4.10 -2.59
N ASP A 40 -10.70 3.38 -2.19
CA ASP A 40 -10.79 2.41 -1.10
C ASP A 40 -11.15 3.11 0.23
N VAL A 41 -11.83 2.41 1.12
CA VAL A 41 -12.22 2.95 2.44
C VAL A 41 -11.51 2.18 3.54
N ILE A 42 -10.68 2.89 4.31
CA ILE A 42 -10.09 2.35 5.54
C ILE A 42 -11.15 2.44 6.64
N VAL A 43 -11.50 1.29 7.22
CA VAL A 43 -12.42 1.21 8.36
C VAL A 43 -11.61 0.82 9.60
N ALA A 44 -11.55 1.72 10.57
CA ALA A 44 -10.98 1.47 11.88
C ALA A 44 -12.10 1.37 12.93
N ARG A 45 -12.08 0.31 13.72
CA ARG A 45 -13.01 0.09 14.82
C ARG A 45 -12.22 -0.10 16.10
N ILE A 46 -12.58 0.63 17.15
CA ILE A 46 -12.01 0.39 18.48
C ILE A 46 -12.89 -0.63 19.18
N ALA A 47 -12.32 -1.81 19.45
CA ALA A 47 -12.95 -2.86 20.23
C ALA A 47 -12.25 -2.95 21.59
N GLN A 48 -13.03 -2.86 22.68
CA GLN A 48 -12.55 -3.24 24.02
C GLN A 48 -12.93 -4.70 24.30
N GLU A 49 -12.05 -5.41 25.01
CA GLU A 49 -12.23 -6.81 25.39
C GLU A 49 -13.42 -7.04 26.32
N ASP A 50 -13.76 -6.04 27.14
CA ASP A 50 -14.85 -6.06 28.11
C ASP A 50 -16.22 -5.63 27.55
N GLY A 51 -16.29 -5.25 26.27
CA GLY A 51 -17.52 -4.97 25.54
C GLY A 51 -18.36 -3.79 26.05
N GLY A 52 -17.88 -3.02 27.03
CA GLY A 52 -18.70 -2.04 27.74
C GLY A 52 -19.02 -0.78 26.93
N ILE A 53 -18.11 -0.35 26.04
CA ILE A 53 -18.26 0.88 25.26
C ILE A 53 -17.82 0.64 23.82
N SER A 54 -18.74 0.89 22.87
CA SER A 54 -18.42 0.97 21.44
C SER A 54 -18.11 2.42 21.09
N LEU A 55 -16.83 2.72 20.84
CA LEU A 55 -16.38 4.07 20.42
C LEU A 55 -16.70 4.37 18.94
N GLY A 56 -17.35 3.44 18.23
CA GLY A 56 -17.80 3.60 16.85
C GLY A 56 -16.78 3.13 15.82
N GLU A 57 -17.05 3.51 14.57
CA GLU A 57 -16.19 3.22 13.41
C GLU A 57 -15.72 4.52 12.78
N GLN A 58 -14.43 4.62 12.51
CA GLN A 58 -13.88 5.68 11.67
C GLN A 58 -13.73 5.14 10.25
N ARG A 59 -14.27 5.87 9.29
CA ARG A 59 -14.16 5.59 7.85
C ARG A 59 -13.38 6.70 7.18
N THR A 60 -12.23 6.36 6.60
CA THR A 60 -11.37 7.31 5.90
C THR A 60 -11.21 6.86 4.44
N PRO A 61 -11.68 7.63 3.46
CA PRO A 61 -11.44 7.33 2.05
C PRO A 61 -9.96 7.54 1.72
N VAL A 62 -9.41 6.67 0.89
CA VAL A 62 -8.06 6.81 0.33
C VAL A 62 -8.16 7.74 -0.87
N ILE A 63 -7.40 8.83 -0.82
CA ILE A 63 -7.30 9.82 -1.89
C ILE A 63 -5.88 9.74 -2.44
N ALA A 64 -5.73 9.44 -3.73
CA ALA A 64 -4.44 9.49 -4.40
C ALA A 64 -3.86 10.91 -4.31
N SER A 65 -2.60 11.01 -3.86
CA SER A 65 -1.89 12.28 -3.93
C SER A 65 -1.73 12.70 -5.40
N PRO A 66 -1.98 13.98 -5.75
CA PRO A 66 -1.74 14.50 -7.08
C PRO A 66 -0.25 14.44 -7.46
#